data_AF-A0A1D2TPL7-F1
#
_entry.id   AF-A0A1D2TPL7-F1
#
_cell.length_a   1.000
_cell.length_b   1.000
_cell.length_c   1.000
_cell.angle_alpha   90.00
_cell.angle_beta   90.00
_cell.angle_gamma   90.00
#
_symmetry.space_group_name_H-M   'P 1'
#
loop_
_entity.id
_entity.type
_entity.pdbx_description
1 polymer ?
#
loop_
_entity_poly.entity_id
_entity_poly.type
_entity_poly.pdbx_seq_one_letter_code
_entity_poly.pdbx_strand_id
1 'polypeptide(L)'
;MMAERETETDAREEAWVIATNPDFPIRARNVNWFLERGGSIKEVRLTESDTGEWSVWLRLAGRPGEHRLAMFKSDEPRLYRDVARAIAMCRDDFGYFGPITLSTDRQPAVQAGPQPTPGA
;
A
#
# COMPACT_ATOMS: atom_id res chain seq x y z
N MET A 1 -15.35 -24.43 -38.90
CA MET A 1 -14.47 -23.27 -39.16
C MET A 1 -14.55 -22.36 -37.95
N MET A 2 -13.42 -21.78 -37.60
CA MET A 2 -13.04 -21.26 -36.28
C MET A 2 -14.00 -20.18 -35.76
N ALA A 3 -14.32 -20.26 -34.47
CA ALA A 3 -14.83 -19.13 -33.70
C ALA A 3 -13.65 -18.54 -32.95
N GLU A 4 -12.84 -17.74 -33.64
CA GLU A 4 -11.81 -16.90 -33.03
C GLU A 4 -12.52 -15.73 -32.35
N ARG A 5 -12.74 -15.86 -31.03
CA ARG A 5 -13.11 -14.74 -30.15
C ARG A 5 -11.87 -14.40 -29.33
N GLU A 6 -10.92 -13.77 -29.99
CA GLU A 6 -9.77 -13.12 -29.35
C GLU A 6 -9.85 -11.63 -29.64
N THR A 7 -10.34 -10.88 -28.65
CA THR A 7 -9.93 -9.50 -28.35
C THR A 7 -10.51 -9.22 -26.97
N GLU A 8 -9.81 -9.71 -25.96
CA GLU A 8 -8.79 -8.94 -25.25
C GLU A 8 -9.49 -8.01 -24.26
N THR A 9 -9.60 -8.55 -23.05
CA THR A 9 -10.15 -7.96 -21.85
C THR A 9 -9.27 -6.78 -21.41
N ASP A 10 -9.24 -5.70 -22.19
CA ASP A 10 -8.55 -4.43 -21.89
C ASP A 10 -9.41 -3.56 -20.94
N ALA A 11 -9.83 -4.16 -19.83
CA ALA A 11 -10.66 -3.49 -18.82
C ALA A 11 -10.44 -4.04 -17.41
N ARG A 12 -9.31 -4.72 -17.17
CA ARG A 12 -8.76 -4.83 -15.82
C ARG A 12 -7.72 -3.75 -15.67
N GLU A 13 -8.22 -2.52 -15.50
CA GLU A 13 -7.59 -1.59 -14.58
C GLU A 13 -7.16 -2.43 -13.37
N GLU A 14 -5.85 -2.58 -13.18
CA GLU A 14 -5.28 -3.11 -11.94
C GLU A 14 -5.54 -2.05 -10.87
N ALA A 15 -6.82 -1.82 -10.57
CA ALA A 15 -7.27 -1.12 -9.40
C ALA A 15 -6.45 -1.68 -8.25
N TRP A 16 -5.98 -0.79 -7.38
CA TRP A 16 -5.39 -1.15 -6.12
C TRP A 16 -6.45 -1.92 -5.32
N VAL A 17 -6.66 -3.19 -5.64
CA VAL A 17 -7.51 -4.08 -4.89
C VAL A 17 -6.78 -4.18 -3.58
N ILE A 18 -7.38 -3.59 -2.55
CA ILE A 18 -7.17 -4.00 -1.17
C ILE A 18 -7.51 -5.48 -1.19
N ALA A 19 -6.53 -6.31 -1.56
CA ALA A 19 -6.70 -7.74 -1.59
C ALA A 19 -7.13 -8.08 -0.18
N THR A 20 -8.25 -8.78 -0.08
CA THR A 20 -9.04 -9.08 1.12
C THR A 20 -8.26 -9.93 2.14
N ASN A 21 -6.94 -9.92 2.09
CA ASN A 21 -6.04 -10.54 3.03
C ASN A 21 -4.83 -9.60 3.30
N PRO A 22 -5.01 -8.55 4.12
CA PRO A 22 -3.95 -7.62 4.54
C PRO A 22 -2.85 -8.25 5.43
N ASP A 23 -2.87 -9.58 5.61
CA ASP A 23 -2.22 -10.29 6.71
C ASP A 23 -0.83 -10.88 6.43
N PHE A 24 -0.19 -10.57 5.31
CA PHE A 24 1.19 -11.03 5.09
C PHE A 24 2.20 -9.88 5.14
N PRO A 25 2.61 -9.47 6.36
CA PRO A 25 3.71 -8.56 6.53
C PRO A 25 4.97 -9.10 5.84
N ILE A 26 5.64 -8.25 5.06
CA ILE A 26 6.97 -8.54 4.56
C ILE A 26 7.99 -7.82 5.44
N ARG A 27 8.91 -8.57 6.03
CA ARG A 27 10.00 -8.00 6.83
C ARG A 27 10.95 -7.24 5.91
N ALA A 28 11.45 -6.09 6.36
CA ALA A 28 12.42 -5.29 5.60
C ALA A 28 13.64 -6.11 5.11
N ARG A 29 14.13 -7.05 5.92
CA ARG A 29 15.23 -7.96 5.53
C ARG A 29 14.90 -8.80 4.29
N ASN A 30 13.65 -9.26 4.16
CA ASN A 30 13.21 -10.09 3.05
C ASN A 30 13.07 -9.26 1.77
N VAL A 31 12.68 -7.98 1.90
CA VAL A 31 12.69 -7.02 0.79
C VAL A 31 14.13 -6.80 0.31
N ASN A 32 15.07 -6.53 1.21
CA ASN A 32 16.48 -6.33 0.85
C ASN A 32 17.06 -7.56 0.15
N TRP A 33 16.86 -8.76 0.68
CA TRP A 33 17.28 -10.00 0.01
C TRP A 33 16.65 -10.20 -1.37
N PHE A 34 15.40 -9.76 -1.56
CA PHE A 34 14.75 -9.82 -2.86
C PHE A 34 15.40 -8.84 -3.86
N LEU A 35 15.71 -7.62 -3.42
CA LEU A 35 16.41 -6.61 -4.22
C LEU A 35 17.85 -7.03 -4.57
N GLU A 36 18.59 -7.58 -3.60
CA GLU A 36 19.96 -8.10 -3.81
C GLU A 36 20.01 -9.23 -4.85
N ARG A 37 18.93 -10.01 -5.00
CA ARG A 37 18.80 -11.07 -6.02
C ARG A 37 18.41 -10.55 -7.40
N GLY A 38 18.38 -9.23 -7.59
CA GLY A 38 17.96 -8.59 -8.84
C GLY A 38 16.44 -8.41 -8.96
N GLY A 39 15.70 -8.60 -7.87
CA GLY A 39 14.30 -8.20 -7.80
C GLY A 39 14.16 -6.68 -7.80
N SER A 40 12.98 -6.18 -8.16
CA SER A 40 12.68 -4.75 -8.15
C SER A 40 11.31 -4.49 -7.54
N ILE A 41 11.13 -3.31 -6.95
CA ILE A 41 9.81 -2.86 -6.50
C ILE A 41 9.07 -2.25 -7.70
N LYS A 42 7.86 -2.74 -7.99
CA LYS A 42 6.98 -2.22 -9.05
C LYS A 42 6.29 -0.94 -8.59
N GLU A 43 5.81 -0.92 -7.35
CA GLU A 43 4.98 0.17 -6.84
C GLU A 43 5.05 0.26 -5.31
N VAL A 44 4.90 1.49 -4.79
CA VAL A 44 4.88 1.77 -3.35
C VAL A 44 3.64 2.59 -3.03
N ARG A 45 2.94 2.19 -1.97
CA ARG A 45 1.82 2.95 -1.41
C ARG A 45 2.06 3.25 0.06
N LEU A 46 1.82 4.49 0.45
CA LEU A 46 1.83 4.91 1.84
C LEU A 46 0.38 5.13 2.28
N THR A 47 -0.03 4.43 3.33
CA THR A 47 -1.38 4.55 3.89
C THR A 47 -1.31 5.20 5.26
N GLU A 48 -1.95 6.35 5.41
CA GLU A 48 -2.15 7.02 6.70
C GLU A 48 -3.28 6.35 7.48
N SER A 49 -3.03 6.02 8.75
CA SER A 49 -4.04 5.56 9.71
C SER A 49 -4.86 6.71 10.30
N ASP A 50 -5.95 6.36 10.98
CA ASP A 50 -6.73 7.28 11.81
C ASP A 50 -5.86 8.00 12.87
N THR A 51 -4.89 7.30 13.44
CA THR A 51 -3.91 7.84 14.41
C THR A 51 -2.89 8.80 13.80
N GLY A 52 -2.87 8.98 12.47
CA GLY A 52 -1.91 9.84 11.77
C GLY A 52 -0.55 9.19 11.54
N GLU A 53 -0.47 7.86 11.66
CA GLU A 53 0.73 7.09 11.40
C GLU A 53 0.69 6.49 9.99
N TRP A 54 1.84 6.45 9.34
CA TRP A 54 1.98 5.99 7.97
C TRP A 54 2.50 4.55 7.92
N SER A 55 1.78 3.70 7.20
CA SER A 55 2.22 2.34 6.86
C SER A 55 2.70 2.28 5.43
N VAL A 56 3.77 1.52 5.19
CA VAL A 56 4.32 1.30 3.84
C VAL A 56 3.78 -0.02 3.29
N TRP A 57 3.26 0.03 2.08
CA TRP A 57 2.84 -1.12 1.29
C TRP A 57 3.66 -1.19 0.01
N LEU A 58 4.12 -2.39 -0.32
CA LEU A 58 5.05 -2.64 -1.42
C LEU A 58 4.46 -3.67 -2.38
N ARG A 59 4.58 -3.39 -3.67
CA ARG A 59 4.32 -4.36 -4.74
C ARG A 59 5.65 -4.73 -5.39
N LEU A 60 6.02 -6.00 -5.32
CA LEU A 60 7.29 -6.51 -5.87
C LEU A 60 7.09 -6.99 -7.30
N ALA A 61 8.03 -6.67 -8.20
CA ALA A 61 8.00 -7.12 -9.58
C ALA A 61 8.12 -8.66 -9.64
N GLY A 62 7.29 -9.31 -10.46
CA GLY A 62 7.29 -10.77 -10.59
C GLY A 62 6.74 -11.52 -9.36
N ARG A 63 6.20 -10.82 -8.35
CA ARG A 63 5.44 -11.44 -7.25
C ARG A 63 4.01 -10.91 -7.24
N PRO A 64 3.00 -11.79 -7.20
CA PRO A 64 1.64 -11.35 -7.01
C PRO A 64 1.43 -10.88 -5.58
N GLY A 65 0.61 -9.84 -5.42
CA GLY A 65 0.17 -9.35 -4.12
C GLY A 65 0.81 -8.03 -3.69
N GLU A 66 0.17 -7.44 -2.68
CA GLU A 66 0.65 -6.27 -1.97
C GLU A 66 1.13 -6.72 -0.59
N HIS A 67 2.27 -6.21 -0.16
CA HIS A 67 2.87 -6.60 1.11
C HIS A 67 3.04 -5.38 2.01
N ARG A 68 2.47 -5.44 3.21
CA ARG A 68 2.70 -4.43 4.24
C ARG A 68 4.10 -4.59 4.80
N LEU A 69 4.87 -3.52 4.86
CA LEU A 69 6.20 -3.57 5.43
C LEU A 69 6.14 -3.72 6.95
N ALA A 70 6.77 -4.77 7.45
CA ALA A 70 6.97 -4.99 8.87
C ALA A 70 8.37 -4.61 9.33
N MET A 71 8.51 -4.47 10.65
CA MET A 71 9.79 -4.19 11.30
C MET A 71 10.85 -5.25 10.97
N PHE A 72 12.13 -4.89 11.11
CA PHE A 72 13.23 -5.76 10.71
C PHE A 72 13.26 -7.11 11.47
N LYS A 73 12.82 -7.12 12.75
CA LYS A 73 12.82 -8.31 13.62
C LYS A 73 11.42 -8.78 14.06
N SER A 74 10.35 -8.10 13.65
CA SER A 74 8.98 -8.39 14.08
C SER A 74 8.06 -8.40 12.87
N ASP A 75 6.94 -9.13 12.98
CA ASP A 75 5.86 -9.09 11.99
C ASP A 75 4.92 -7.89 12.23
N GLU A 76 5.19 -7.09 13.27
CA GLU A 76 4.50 -5.83 13.51
C GLU A 76 4.76 -4.83 12.38
N PRO A 77 3.71 -4.09 11.94
CA PRO A 77 3.83 -3.13 10.87
C PRO A 77 4.77 -1.99 11.25
N ARG A 78 5.63 -1.59 10.30
CA ARG A 78 6.51 -0.44 10.52
C ARG A 78 5.72 0.84 10.27
N LEU A 79 5.46 1.58 11.33
CA LEU A 79 4.72 2.84 11.32
C LEU A 79 5.67 4.03 11.31
N TYR A 80 5.32 5.06 10.55
CA TYR A 80 6.08 6.32 10.45
C TYR A 80 5.22 7.48 10.89
N ARG A 81 5.79 8.39 11.69
CA ARG A 81 5.10 9.63 12.09
C ARG A 81 4.90 10.63 10.95
N ASP A 82 5.70 10.51 9.89
CA ASP A 82 5.73 11.46 8.79
C ASP A 82 5.95 10.72 7.46
N VAL A 83 5.21 11.13 6.43
CA VAL A 83 5.33 10.65 5.07
C VAL A 83 6.75 10.84 4.53
N ALA A 84 7.42 11.94 4.85
CA ALA A 84 8.78 12.23 4.39
C ALA A 84 9.78 11.17 4.89
N ARG A 85 9.59 10.68 6.12
CA ARG A 85 10.44 9.60 6.68
C ARG A 85 10.16 8.27 6.01
N ALA A 86 8.90 7.97 5.70
CA ALA A 86 8.55 6.76 4.96
C ALA A 86 9.13 6.78 3.54
N ILE A 87 9.09 7.93 2.86
CA ILE A 87 9.68 8.14 1.53
C ILE A 87 11.20 8.01 1.58
N ALA A 88 11.87 8.67 2.54
CA ALA A 88 13.31 8.60 2.71
C ALA A 88 13.75 7.14 2.89
N MET A 89 13.05 6.39 3.75
CA MET A 89 13.31 4.96 3.92
C MET A 89 13.17 4.17 2.62
N CYS A 90 12.09 4.37 1.84
CA CYS A 90 11.92 3.68 0.56
C CYS A 90 13.04 3.99 -0.45
N ARG A 91 13.59 5.21 -0.42
CA ARG A 91 14.67 5.64 -1.31
C ARG A 91 16.04 5.16 -0.84
N ASP A 92 16.34 5.34 0.44
CA ASP A 92 17.65 5.09 1.04
C ASP A 92 17.87 3.59 1.31
N ASP A 93 16.86 2.89 1.85
CA ASP A 93 16.99 1.46 2.21
C ASP A 93 16.70 0.54 1.01
N PHE A 94 15.70 0.88 0.18
CA PHE A 94 15.26 0.02 -0.93
C PHE A 94 15.68 0.51 -2.31
N GLY A 95 16.29 1.70 -2.43
CA GLY A 95 16.69 2.24 -3.73
C GLY A 95 15.50 2.50 -4.67
N TYR A 96 14.28 2.68 -4.14
CA TYR A 96 13.10 2.88 -4.97
C TYR A 96 12.90 4.36 -5.31
N PHE A 97 13.02 4.69 -6.59
CA PHE A 97 12.84 6.05 -7.13
C PHE A 97 11.60 6.21 -8.02
N GLY A 98 10.72 5.19 -8.03
CA GLY A 98 9.46 5.23 -8.78
C GLY A 98 8.36 6.06 -8.11
N PRO A 99 7.15 6.09 -8.69
CA PRO A 99 6.02 6.79 -8.12
C PRO A 99 5.61 6.19 -6.76
N ILE A 100 5.23 7.06 -5.83
CA ILE A 100 4.73 6.68 -4.50
C ILE A 100 3.30 7.19 -4.36
N THR A 101 2.35 6.27 -4.27
CA THR A 101 0.94 6.59 -4.10
C THR A 101 0.66 6.89 -2.62
N LEU A 102 0.02 8.01 -2.33
CA LEU A 102 -0.45 8.33 -0.99
C LEU A 102 -1.93 7.95 -0.88
N SER A 103 -2.28 7.30 0.22
CA SER A 103 -3.65 6.92 0.56
C SER A 103 -3.90 7.26 2.03
N THR A 104 -5.12 7.64 2.36
CA THR A 104 -5.52 7.90 3.76
C THR A 104 -6.77 7.09 4.05
N ASP A 105 -6.75 6.37 5.18
CA ASP A 105 -7.94 5.69 5.69
C ASP A 105 -8.81 6.63 6.53
N ARG A 106 -8.37 7.88 6.74
CA ARG A 106 -9.18 8.89 7.42
C ARG A 106 -10.46 9.15 6.64
N GLN A 107 -11.55 8.63 7.17
CA GLN A 107 -12.86 9.09 6.77
C GLN A 107 -13.00 10.57 7.17
N PRO A 108 -13.50 11.44 6.27
CA PRO A 108 -13.83 12.80 6.67
C PRO A 108 -14.82 12.69 7.84
N ALA A 109 -14.49 13.31 8.97
CA ALA A 109 -15.41 13.38 10.08
C ALA A 109 -16.70 14.02 9.55
N VAL A 110 -17.76 13.22 9.43
CA VAL A 110 -19.08 13.73 9.15
C VAL A 110 -19.38 14.68 10.30
N GLN A 111 -19.29 15.99 10.04
CA GLN A 111 -19.85 16.99 10.93
C GLN A 111 -21.33 16.62 11.06
N ALA A 112 -21.69 16.02 12.20
CA ALA A 112 -23.07 15.92 12.60
C ALA A 112 -23.58 17.36 12.65
N GLY A 113 -24.30 17.76 11.61
CA GLY A 113 -25.01 19.03 11.59
C GLY A 113 -25.92 19.12 12.82
N PRO A 114 -26.19 20.32 13.34
CA PRO A 114 -26.98 20.48 14.55
C PRO A 114 -28.32 19.76 14.38
N GLN A 115 -28.50 18.70 15.18
CA GLN A 115 -29.73 17.95 15.27
C GLN A 115 -30.82 18.92 15.73
N PRO A 116 -31.89 19.16 14.94
CA PRO A 116 -32.99 19.99 15.41
C PRO A 116 -33.62 19.25 16.59
N THR A 117 -33.55 19.86 17.78
CA THR A 117 -34.28 19.43 18.96
C THR A 117 -35.76 19.37 18.60
N PRO A 118 -36.45 18.23 18.80
CA PRO A 118 -37.89 18.21 18.67
C PRO A 118 -38.47 19.09 19.79
N GLY A 119 -39.15 20.16 19.37
CA GLY A 119 -39.83 21.09 20.26
C GLY A 119 -40.96 20.43 21.05
N ALA A 120 -41.20 21.04 22.21
CA ALA A 120 -42.15 20.70 23.26
C ALA A 120 -43.61 20.52 22.83
#